data_AF-A0A8C6CB62-F1
#
_entry.id   AF-A0A8C6CB62-F1
#
_cell.length_a   1.000
_cell.length_b   1.000
_cell.length_c   1.000
_cell.angle_alpha   90.00
_cell.angle_beta   90.00
_cell.angle_gamma   90.00
#
_symmetry.space_group_name_H-M   'P 1'
#
loop_
_entity.id
_entity.type
_entity.pdbx_description
1 polymer ?
#
loop_
_entity_poly.entity_id
_entity_poly.type
_entity_poly.pdbx_seq_one_letter_code
_entity_poly.pdbx_strand_id
1 'polypeptide(L)'
;MALRRRRALLLLLRGCLIGAVNLKSSNRNPVVQEFESVELSCIITDSQTNDPRIEWKKIQDEQTTYVFFDNKIQVKPVPPVCRVPRAVPVGKAATLTCQEGEGYPRPHYSWYRNDVPLPTDSRANPRFRNSSFLFNPDTGTLVFSAIHKEDSGQYYCIASNDAGSARCEEQDMEVYDLNIGGIIGGVLVVLTVLALITVGICCAYRRGYFINSKQNGESYKNPGKPDGVNYIRTDDEGDFRHKSSFVI
;
A
#
# COMPACT_ATOMS: atom_id res chain seq x y z
N MET A 1 -8.98 -74.17 43.00
CA MET A 1 -7.56 -73.85 42.78
C MET A 1 -7.32 -73.72 41.28
N ALA A 2 -7.10 -72.49 40.79
CA ALA A 2 -6.34 -72.14 39.57
C ALA A 2 -6.66 -70.68 39.18
N LEU A 3 -6.02 -69.73 39.86
CA LEU A 3 -5.89 -68.34 39.42
C LEU A 3 -5.14 -68.32 38.08
N ARG A 4 -5.77 -67.90 36.98
CA ARG A 4 -5.04 -67.51 35.77
C ARG A 4 -4.71 -66.02 35.83
N ARG A 5 -3.44 -65.74 36.09
CA ARG A 5 -2.78 -64.43 36.18
C ARG A 5 -2.96 -63.63 34.89
N ARG A 6 -3.39 -62.37 35.03
CA ARG A 6 -3.35 -61.34 33.98
C ARG A 6 -1.90 -61.11 33.55
N ARG A 7 -1.59 -61.29 32.26
CA ARG A 7 -0.33 -60.81 31.67
C ARG A 7 -0.48 -59.32 31.41
N ALA A 8 0.10 -58.49 32.29
CA ALA A 8 0.32 -57.08 32.01
C ALA A 8 1.39 -56.99 30.92
N LEU A 9 1.01 -56.49 29.75
CA LEU A 9 1.92 -56.14 28.67
C LEU A 9 2.65 -54.85 29.10
N LEU A 10 3.88 -54.96 29.62
CA LEU A 10 4.76 -53.81 29.77
C LEU A 10 5.13 -53.33 28.36
N LEU A 11 4.44 -52.28 27.89
CA LEU A 11 4.92 -51.45 26.80
C LEU A 11 6.18 -50.72 27.31
N LEU A 12 7.35 -51.24 26.94
CA LEU A 12 8.61 -50.50 27.06
C LEU A 12 8.45 -49.23 26.22
N LEU A 13 8.25 -48.10 26.90
CA LEU A 13 8.46 -46.77 26.33
C LEU A 13 9.89 -46.74 25.80
N ARG A 14 10.05 -46.89 24.47
CA ARG A 14 11.28 -46.47 23.79
C ARG A 14 11.44 -44.99 24.10
N GLY A 15 12.35 -44.69 25.03
CA GLY A 15 12.74 -43.33 25.34
C GLY A 15 13.05 -42.61 24.03
N CYS A 16 12.37 -41.49 23.81
CA CYS A 16 12.78 -40.53 22.81
C CYS A 16 14.23 -40.16 23.16
N LEU A 17 15.20 -40.60 22.35
CA LEU A 17 16.58 -40.12 22.44
C LEU A 17 16.51 -38.62 22.11
N ILE A 18 16.38 -37.80 23.14
CA ILE A 18 16.61 -36.36 23.03
C ILE A 18 18.10 -36.27 22.69
N GLY A 19 18.41 -36.00 21.43
CA GLY A 19 19.78 -35.81 20.97
C GLY A 19 20.39 -34.64 21.74
N ALA A 20 21.20 -34.94 22.75
CA ALA A 20 21.94 -33.92 23.48
C ALA A 20 23.12 -33.47 22.61
N VAL A 21 23.25 -32.17 22.38
CA VAL A 21 24.43 -31.54 21.77
C VAL A 21 25.09 -30.71 22.87
N ASN A 22 26.37 -30.96 23.13
CA ASN A 22 27.14 -30.15 24.08
C ASN A 22 27.95 -29.11 23.32
N LEU A 23 27.77 -27.84 23.70
CA LEU A 23 28.42 -26.69 23.08
C LEU A 23 29.30 -25.96 24.10
N LYS A 24 30.45 -25.47 23.65
CA LYS A 24 31.37 -24.65 24.44
C LYS A 24 31.75 -23.41 23.64
N SER A 25 31.90 -22.27 24.32
CA SER A 25 32.49 -21.07 23.74
C SER A 25 33.84 -20.79 24.40
N SER A 26 34.81 -20.31 23.62
CA SER A 26 36.12 -19.86 24.13
C SER A 26 36.01 -18.55 24.92
N ASN A 27 35.09 -17.67 24.54
CA ASN A 27 34.83 -16.41 25.24
C ASN A 27 33.33 -16.10 25.25
N ARG A 28 32.73 -16.08 26.44
CA ARG A 28 31.29 -15.82 26.61
C ARG A 28 30.93 -14.33 26.57
N ASN A 29 31.91 -13.45 26.83
CA ASN A 29 31.73 -11.99 26.88
C ASN A 29 32.84 -11.31 26.05
N PRO A 30 32.83 -11.48 24.72
CA PRO A 30 33.80 -10.82 23.86
C PRO A 30 33.67 -9.30 23.96
N VAL A 31 34.81 -8.61 24.07
CA VAL A 31 34.91 -7.14 24.09
C VAL A 31 35.85 -6.74 22.97
N VAL A 32 35.46 -5.75 22.18
CA VAL A 32 36.20 -5.26 21.02
C VAL A 32 35.96 -3.76 20.88
N GLN A 33 36.92 -3.05 20.30
CA GLN A 33 36.76 -1.62 20.00
C GLN A 33 35.87 -1.43 18.76
N GLU A 34 35.34 -0.21 18.60
CA GLU A 34 34.52 0.11 17.43
C GLU A 34 35.35 -0.06 16.14
N PHE A 35 34.74 -0.62 15.10
CA PHE A 35 35.36 -0.94 13.79
C PHE A 35 36.46 -2.02 13.79
N GLU A 36 36.79 -2.61 14.95
CA GLU A 36 37.64 -3.79 15.00
C GLU A 36 36.83 -5.09 14.89
N SER A 37 37.45 -6.14 14.35
CA SER A 37 36.82 -7.46 14.23
C SER A 37 37.01 -8.29 15.49
N VAL A 38 36.02 -9.08 15.86
CA VAL A 38 36.10 -10.09 16.92
C VAL A 38 35.58 -11.43 16.44
N GLU A 39 36.18 -12.51 16.90
CA GLU A 39 35.74 -13.88 16.60
C GLU A 39 34.77 -14.38 17.68
N LEU A 40 33.60 -14.85 17.23
CA LEU A 40 32.62 -15.53 18.08
C LEU A 40 32.78 -17.04 17.91
N SER A 41 33.04 -17.76 19.00
CA SER A 41 33.32 -19.21 18.94
C SER A 41 32.16 -20.05 19.48
N CYS A 42 31.82 -21.09 18.72
CA CYS A 42 30.92 -22.15 19.11
C CYS A 42 31.58 -23.50 18.76
N ILE A 43 32.01 -24.22 19.79
CA ILE A 43 32.75 -25.46 19.70
C ILE A 43 31.81 -26.59 20.12
N ILE A 44 31.53 -27.51 19.20
CA ILE A 44 30.75 -28.72 19.50
C ILE A 44 31.68 -29.69 20.24
N THR A 45 31.37 -30.03 21.48
CA THR A 45 32.15 -30.97 22.28
C THR A 45 31.59 -32.39 22.25
N ASP A 46 30.28 -32.53 22.01
CA ASP A 46 29.61 -33.82 21.89
C ASP A 46 28.37 -33.67 20.99
N SER A 47 28.16 -34.62 20.09
CA SER A 47 27.06 -34.61 19.12
C SER A 47 26.70 -36.04 18.71
N GLN A 48 25.39 -36.30 18.61
CA GLN A 48 24.87 -37.56 18.08
C GLN A 48 24.62 -37.52 16.56
N THR A 49 24.80 -36.35 15.91
CA THR A 49 24.74 -36.20 14.44
C THR A 49 26.14 -36.05 13.84
N ASN A 50 26.34 -36.68 12.67
CA ASN A 50 27.56 -36.54 11.88
C ASN A 50 27.62 -35.23 11.08
N ASP A 51 26.48 -34.54 10.93
CA ASP A 51 26.37 -33.29 10.17
C ASP A 51 25.54 -32.27 10.96
N PRO A 52 26.13 -31.57 11.95
CA PRO A 52 25.43 -30.57 12.74
C PRO A 52 25.28 -29.25 11.97
N ARG A 53 24.04 -28.78 11.80
CA ARG A 53 23.73 -27.46 11.23
C ARG A 53 23.89 -26.37 12.31
N ILE A 54 24.93 -25.53 12.19
CA ILE A 54 25.20 -24.42 13.11
C ILE A 54 24.68 -23.11 12.50
N GLU A 55 23.85 -22.39 13.25
CA GLU A 55 23.35 -21.06 12.89
C GLU A 55 23.63 -20.09 14.02
N TRP A 56 24.04 -18.88 13.66
CA TRP A 56 24.21 -17.78 14.61
C TRP A 56 23.03 -16.83 14.50
N LYS A 57 22.47 -16.40 15.63
CA LYS A 57 21.37 -15.43 15.66
C LYS A 57 21.78 -14.24 16.50
N LYS A 58 21.66 -13.04 15.94
CA LYS A 58 21.74 -11.82 16.73
C LYS A 58 20.36 -11.51 17.29
N ILE A 59 20.25 -11.52 18.61
CA ILE A 59 19.01 -11.19 19.32
C ILE A 59 19.15 -9.80 19.92
N GLN A 60 18.13 -8.96 19.73
CA GLN A 60 18.00 -7.64 20.32
C GLN A 60 16.55 -7.47 20.77
N ASP A 61 16.32 -7.04 22.00
CA ASP A 61 14.98 -6.85 22.57
C ASP A 61 14.07 -8.10 22.43
N GLU A 62 14.62 -9.29 22.71
CA GLU A 62 13.94 -10.60 22.54
C GLU A 62 13.54 -10.95 21.09
N GLN A 63 13.98 -10.17 20.10
CA GLN A 63 13.72 -10.40 18.68
C GLN A 63 15.01 -10.78 17.92
N THR A 64 14.88 -11.71 16.96
CA THR A 64 15.99 -12.05 16.07
C THR A 64 16.14 -10.98 15.00
N THR A 65 17.29 -10.32 14.95
CA THR A 65 17.61 -9.27 13.96
C THR A 65 18.16 -9.86 12.67
N TYR A 66 19.19 -10.70 12.76
CA TYR A 66 19.69 -11.47 11.63
C TYR A 66 20.17 -12.86 12.06
N VAL A 67 20.16 -13.76 11.10
CA VAL A 67 20.74 -15.09 11.17
C VAL A 67 22.00 -15.10 10.30
N PHE A 68 23.09 -15.68 10.79
CA PHE A 68 24.26 -15.98 9.98
C PHE A 68 24.38 -17.49 9.81
N PHE A 69 24.24 -17.94 8.57
CA PHE A 69 24.22 -19.34 8.18
C PHE A 69 24.85 -19.49 6.78
N ASP A 70 25.58 -20.59 6.55
CA ASP A 70 26.24 -20.86 5.27
C ASP A 70 27.08 -19.66 4.74
N ASN A 71 27.83 -19.04 5.65
CA ASN A 71 28.65 -17.86 5.37
C ASN A 71 27.88 -16.64 4.81
N LYS A 72 26.58 -16.55 5.09
CA LYS A 72 25.69 -15.48 4.61
C LYS A 72 24.87 -14.92 5.76
N ILE A 73 24.65 -13.60 5.72
CA ILE A 73 23.68 -12.93 6.58
C ILE A 73 22.30 -13.12 5.96
N GLN A 74 21.31 -13.37 6.81
CA GLN A 74 19.91 -13.60 6.46
C GLN A 74 19.03 -12.80 7.42
N VAL A 75 18.17 -11.94 6.89
CA VAL A 75 17.20 -11.11 7.61
C VAL A 75 15.82 -11.52 7.14
N LYS A 76 14.96 -11.91 8.09
CA LYS A 76 13.58 -12.28 7.80
C LYS A 76 12.81 -11.04 7.29
N PRO A 77 11.98 -11.17 6.25
CA PRO A 77 11.14 -10.06 5.79
C PRO A 77 10.19 -9.60 6.88
N VAL A 78 9.96 -8.29 6.96
CA VAL A 78 8.89 -7.70 7.77
C VAL A 78 7.55 -7.80 7.04
N PRO A 79 6.40 -7.67 7.74
CA PRO A 79 5.10 -7.60 7.09
C PRO A 79 5.10 -6.54 5.96
N PRO A 80 4.89 -6.94 4.69
CA PRO A 80 4.94 -6.00 3.57
C PRO A 80 3.80 -5.00 3.61
N VAL A 81 4.01 -3.83 3.03
CA VAL A 81 2.96 -2.82 2.82
C VAL A 81 2.21 -3.16 1.54
N CYS A 82 1.00 -3.69 1.69
CA CYS A 82 0.08 -3.96 0.58
C CYS A 82 -0.79 -2.74 0.28
N ARG A 83 -0.89 -2.37 -1.00
CA ARG A 83 -1.81 -1.34 -1.49
C ARG A 83 -2.79 -1.97 -2.46
N VAL A 84 -4.01 -2.19 -1.99
CA VAL A 84 -5.12 -2.72 -2.79
C VAL A 84 -6.20 -1.64 -2.89
N PRO A 85 -6.64 -1.25 -4.11
CA PRO A 85 -7.76 -0.33 -4.26
C PRO A 85 -9.04 -0.95 -3.68
N ARG A 86 -9.77 -0.19 -2.86
CA ARG A 86 -11.03 -0.66 -2.28
C ARG A 86 -12.09 -0.97 -3.33
N ALA A 87 -12.16 -0.17 -4.39
CA ALA A 87 -13.13 -0.32 -5.45
C ALA A 87 -12.55 0.07 -6.81
N VAL A 88 -12.84 -0.72 -7.84
CA VAL A 88 -12.41 -0.44 -9.22
C VAL A 88 -13.56 -0.69 -10.20
N PRO A 89 -13.83 0.22 -11.14
CA PRO A 89 -14.85 0.01 -12.15
C PRO A 89 -14.43 -1.04 -13.20
N VAL A 90 -15.38 -1.84 -13.68
CA VAL A 90 -15.16 -2.84 -14.73
C VAL A 90 -14.52 -2.21 -15.98
N GLY A 91 -13.57 -2.93 -16.57
CA GLY A 91 -12.87 -2.53 -17.80
C GLY A 91 -11.77 -1.48 -17.61
N LYS A 92 -11.58 -0.94 -16.40
CA LYS A 92 -10.41 -0.09 -16.10
C LYS A 92 -9.20 -0.92 -15.68
N ALA A 93 -8.01 -0.36 -15.89
CA ALA A 93 -6.78 -0.93 -15.38
C ALA A 93 -6.65 -0.70 -13.88
N ALA A 94 -5.99 -1.62 -13.19
CA ALA A 94 -5.68 -1.52 -11.76
C ALA A 94 -4.27 -2.05 -11.49
N THR A 95 -3.65 -1.55 -10.43
CA THR A 95 -2.34 -2.02 -9.98
C THR A 95 -2.35 -2.18 -8.47
N LEU A 96 -1.98 -3.37 -8.03
CA LEU A 96 -1.78 -3.72 -6.64
C LEU A 96 -0.27 -3.82 -6.38
N THR A 97 0.18 -3.32 -5.23
CA THR A 97 1.62 -3.31 -4.88
C THR A 97 1.85 -3.92 -3.52
N CYS A 98 2.91 -4.72 -3.40
CA CYS A 98 3.36 -5.35 -2.16
C CYS A 98 4.86 -5.08 -2.02
N GLN A 99 5.26 -4.37 -0.97
CA GLN A 99 6.66 -3.93 -0.80
C GLN A 99 7.12 -4.06 0.65
N GLU A 100 8.33 -4.58 0.84
CA GLU A 100 9.06 -4.57 2.10
C GLU A 100 10.52 -4.15 1.84
N GLY A 101 11.24 -3.68 2.88
CA GLY A 101 12.56 -3.06 2.72
C GLY A 101 13.65 -3.56 3.67
N GLU A 102 13.38 -4.54 4.52
CA GLU A 102 14.31 -5.02 5.55
C GLU A 102 14.85 -6.43 5.27
N GLY A 103 14.10 -7.26 4.55
CA GLY A 103 14.48 -8.64 4.27
C GLY A 103 15.74 -8.77 3.41
N TYR A 104 16.62 -9.69 3.81
CA TYR A 104 17.85 -10.01 3.09
C TYR A 104 18.12 -11.53 3.09
N PRO A 105 18.44 -12.19 1.96
CA PRO A 105 18.40 -11.67 0.58
C PRO A 105 17.05 -11.07 0.23
N ARG A 106 17.02 -10.22 -0.81
CA ARG A 106 15.80 -9.54 -1.26
C ARG A 106 14.69 -10.58 -1.46
N PRO A 107 13.50 -10.39 -0.88
CA PRO A 107 12.45 -11.38 -0.97
C PRO A 107 11.83 -11.43 -2.37
N HIS A 108 11.25 -12.58 -2.68
CA HIS A 108 10.23 -12.69 -3.71
C HIS A 108 8.86 -12.57 -3.08
N TYR A 109 7.92 -12.09 -3.89
CA TYR A 109 6.55 -11.87 -3.49
C TYR A 109 5.64 -12.96 -4.05
N SER A 110 4.47 -13.12 -3.43
CA SER A 110 3.40 -13.97 -3.93
C SER A 110 2.06 -13.37 -3.53
N TRP A 111 1.18 -13.20 -4.51
CA TRP A 111 -0.17 -12.68 -4.29
C TRP A 111 -1.18 -13.81 -4.14
N TYR A 112 -2.17 -13.57 -3.29
CA TYR A 112 -3.29 -14.46 -3.03
C TYR A 112 -4.60 -13.69 -3.22
N ARG A 113 -5.61 -14.38 -3.75
CA ARG A 113 -6.98 -13.90 -3.86
C ARG A 113 -7.92 -14.96 -3.30
N ASN A 114 -8.66 -14.63 -2.25
CA ASN A 114 -9.54 -15.57 -1.54
C ASN A 114 -8.79 -16.87 -1.18
N ASP A 115 -7.61 -16.73 -0.58
CA ASP A 115 -6.67 -17.81 -0.23
C ASP A 115 -6.12 -18.66 -1.38
N VAL A 116 -6.38 -18.27 -2.63
CA VAL A 116 -5.82 -18.95 -3.79
C VAL A 116 -4.60 -18.19 -4.31
N PRO A 117 -3.44 -18.85 -4.45
CA PRO A 117 -2.25 -18.21 -4.99
C PRO A 117 -2.47 -17.82 -6.46
N LEU A 118 -2.08 -16.61 -6.81
CA LEU A 118 -2.13 -16.11 -8.17
C LEU A 118 -0.86 -16.51 -8.93
N PRO A 119 -0.96 -17.08 -10.14
CA PRO A 119 0.18 -17.31 -11.01
C PRO A 119 0.80 -16.00 -11.50
N THR A 120 1.97 -16.07 -12.13
CA THR A 120 2.64 -14.90 -12.75
C THR A 120 1.87 -14.35 -13.96
N ASP A 121 1.20 -15.21 -14.72
CA ASP A 121 0.29 -14.83 -15.81
C ASP A 121 -1.07 -15.50 -15.59
N SER A 122 -2.16 -14.73 -15.68
CA SER A 122 -3.52 -15.24 -15.58
C SER A 122 -3.82 -16.35 -16.60
N ARG A 123 -3.19 -16.30 -17.78
CA ARG A 123 -3.35 -17.29 -18.86
C ARG A 123 -2.65 -18.61 -18.57
N ALA A 124 -1.70 -18.64 -17.63
CA ALA A 124 -0.97 -19.86 -17.28
C ALA A 124 -1.86 -20.88 -16.54
N ASN A 125 -3.00 -20.45 -15.99
CA ASN A 125 -3.90 -21.32 -15.24
C ASN A 125 -5.35 -21.14 -15.73
N PRO A 126 -6.04 -22.21 -16.14
CA PRO A 126 -7.43 -22.15 -16.61
C PRO A 126 -8.40 -21.47 -15.63
N ARG A 127 -8.14 -21.54 -14.32
CA ARG A 127 -8.96 -20.89 -13.28
C ARG A 127 -9.00 -19.37 -13.41
N PHE A 128 -7.96 -18.77 -13.97
CA PHE A 128 -7.79 -17.32 -14.07
C PHE A 128 -7.84 -16.81 -15.52
N ARG A 129 -8.22 -17.67 -16.48
CA ARG A 129 -8.18 -17.35 -17.92
C ARG A 129 -9.01 -16.12 -18.32
N ASN A 130 -10.08 -15.85 -17.59
CA ASN A 130 -10.94 -14.68 -17.82
C ASN A 130 -10.40 -13.40 -17.17
N SER A 131 -9.38 -13.51 -16.32
CA SER A 131 -8.71 -12.34 -15.75
C SER A 131 -7.57 -11.88 -16.66
N SER A 132 -7.19 -10.61 -16.52
CA SER A 132 -6.21 -9.96 -17.38
C SER A 132 -4.94 -9.50 -16.64
N PHE A 133 -4.64 -10.15 -15.51
CA PHE A 133 -3.52 -9.77 -14.67
C PHE A 133 -2.17 -10.34 -15.12
N LEU A 134 -1.12 -9.57 -14.80
CA LEU A 134 0.27 -9.99 -14.83
C LEU A 134 0.91 -9.67 -13.48
N PHE A 135 1.63 -10.62 -12.93
CA PHE A 135 2.30 -10.53 -11.65
C PHE A 135 3.82 -10.64 -11.80
N ASN A 136 4.54 -9.69 -11.21
CA ASN A 136 5.99 -9.72 -11.10
C ASN A 136 6.42 -10.11 -9.67
N PRO A 137 7.04 -11.29 -9.47
CA PRO A 137 7.46 -11.77 -8.15
C PRO A 137 8.65 -11.02 -7.55
N ASP A 138 9.43 -10.28 -8.34
CA ASP A 138 10.60 -9.54 -7.84
C ASP A 138 10.21 -8.15 -7.32
N THR A 139 9.20 -7.52 -7.94
CA THR A 139 8.73 -6.18 -7.56
C THR A 139 7.47 -6.20 -6.69
N GLY A 140 6.77 -7.34 -6.61
CA GLY A 140 5.51 -7.47 -5.88
C GLY A 140 4.33 -6.77 -6.55
N THR A 141 4.47 -6.37 -7.82
CA THR A 141 3.42 -5.64 -8.56
C THR A 141 2.50 -6.59 -9.31
N LEU A 142 1.20 -6.47 -9.07
CA LEU A 142 0.14 -7.19 -9.77
C LEU A 142 -0.69 -6.18 -10.59
N VAL A 143 -0.62 -6.28 -11.91
CA VAL A 143 -1.22 -5.32 -12.84
C VAL A 143 -2.36 -5.97 -13.60
N PHE A 144 -3.55 -5.42 -13.50
CA PHE A 144 -4.71 -5.78 -14.32
C PHE A 144 -4.81 -4.80 -15.48
N SER A 145 -4.78 -5.31 -16.72
CA SER A 145 -4.98 -4.46 -17.91
C SER A 145 -6.44 -4.00 -18.04
N ALA A 146 -7.38 -4.87 -17.66
CA ALA A 146 -8.81 -4.59 -17.54
C ALA A 146 -9.42 -5.45 -16.43
N ILE A 147 -10.02 -4.81 -15.43
CA ILE A 147 -10.68 -5.47 -14.31
C ILE A 147 -12.02 -6.09 -14.74
N HIS A 148 -12.25 -7.34 -14.37
CA HIS A 148 -13.53 -8.04 -14.55
C HIS A 148 -14.23 -8.25 -13.21
N LYS A 149 -15.54 -8.57 -13.24
CA LYS A 149 -16.33 -8.75 -12.02
C LYS A 149 -15.79 -9.88 -11.14
N GLU A 150 -15.29 -10.96 -11.74
CA GLU A 150 -14.62 -12.07 -11.05
C GLU A 150 -13.27 -11.72 -10.41
N ASP A 151 -12.74 -10.53 -10.66
CA ASP A 151 -11.53 -10.05 -10.01
C ASP A 151 -11.78 -9.46 -8.62
N SER A 152 -13.04 -9.33 -8.21
CA SER A 152 -13.38 -8.94 -6.84
C SER A 152 -13.01 -10.04 -5.83
N GLY A 153 -12.59 -9.62 -4.65
CA GLY A 153 -12.28 -10.53 -3.56
C GLY A 153 -11.30 -9.93 -2.56
N GLN A 154 -10.85 -10.78 -1.65
CA GLN A 154 -9.91 -10.45 -0.60
C GLN A 154 -8.49 -10.77 -1.05
N TYR A 155 -7.62 -9.77 -1.03
CA TYR A 155 -6.24 -9.86 -1.50
C TYR A 155 -5.25 -9.72 -0.36
N TYR A 156 -4.19 -10.53 -0.40
CA TYR A 156 -3.01 -10.35 0.44
C TYR A 156 -1.77 -10.84 -0.31
N CYS A 157 -0.61 -10.44 0.19
CA CYS A 157 0.68 -10.81 -0.37
C CYS A 157 1.62 -11.31 0.73
N ILE A 158 2.47 -12.25 0.34
CA ILE A 158 3.53 -12.81 1.18
C ILE A 158 4.88 -12.45 0.55
N ALA A 159 5.76 -11.84 1.35
CA ALA A 159 7.16 -11.65 1.03
C ALA A 159 7.97 -12.79 1.66
N SER A 160 8.84 -13.44 0.87
CA SER A 160 9.60 -14.61 1.31
C SER A 160 11.04 -14.59 0.81
N ASN A 161 11.96 -14.97 1.67
CA ASN A 161 13.35 -15.27 1.34
C ASN A 161 13.83 -16.50 2.13
N ASP A 162 15.12 -16.82 2.05
CA ASP A 162 15.73 -17.97 2.73
C ASP A 162 15.64 -17.90 4.27
N ALA A 163 15.46 -16.70 4.83
CA ALA A 163 15.35 -16.46 6.27
C ALA A 163 13.91 -16.69 6.80
N GLY A 164 12.92 -16.67 5.90
CA GLY A 164 11.51 -16.91 6.21
C GLY A 164 10.58 -16.01 5.42
N SER A 165 9.37 -15.83 5.95
CA SER A 165 8.31 -15.09 5.28
C SER A 165 7.47 -14.23 6.22
N ALA A 166 6.87 -13.19 5.67
CA ALA A 166 5.87 -12.35 6.33
C ALA A 166 4.76 -11.98 5.35
N ARG A 167 3.55 -11.76 5.86
CA ARG A 167 2.37 -11.43 5.06
C ARG A 167 1.77 -10.12 5.50
N CYS A 168 1.15 -9.41 4.58
CA CYS A 168 0.33 -8.25 4.91
C CYS A 168 -1.08 -8.66 5.33
N GLU A 169 -1.79 -7.73 5.95
CA GLU A 169 -3.22 -7.89 6.25
C GLU A 169 -4.05 -7.99 4.96
N GLU A 170 -5.12 -8.76 5.04
CA GLU A 170 -6.10 -8.96 3.99
C GLU A 170 -6.86 -7.65 3.66
N GLN A 171 -7.01 -7.35 2.37
CA GLN A 171 -7.70 -6.15 1.87
C GLN A 171 -8.72 -6.52 0.80
N ASP A 172 -9.95 -6.05 0.96
CA ASP A 172 -11.03 -6.28 0.00
C ASP A 172 -10.96 -5.31 -1.19
N MET A 173 -11.13 -5.88 -2.39
CA MET A 173 -11.34 -5.13 -3.63
C MET A 173 -12.71 -5.46 -4.22
N GLU A 174 -13.54 -4.43 -4.33
CA GLU A 174 -14.85 -4.50 -4.98
C GLU A 174 -14.78 -4.05 -6.43
N VAL A 175 -15.44 -4.80 -7.31
CA VAL A 175 -15.55 -4.43 -8.72
C VAL A 175 -16.97 -3.97 -9.01
N TYR A 176 -17.13 -2.76 -9.55
CA TYR A 176 -18.45 -2.15 -9.79
C TYR A 176 -18.64 -1.72 -11.24
N ASP A 177 -19.89 -1.66 -11.67
CA ASP A 177 -20.25 -1.21 -13.02
C ASP A 177 -20.46 0.31 -13.00
N LEU A 178 -20.05 1.00 -14.08
CA LEU A 178 -20.38 2.41 -14.25
C LEU A 178 -21.84 2.55 -14.69
N ASN A 179 -22.65 3.28 -13.93
CA ASN A 179 -24.05 3.56 -14.27
C ASN A 179 -24.15 4.58 -15.41
N ILE A 180 -23.83 4.14 -16.64
CA ILE A 180 -23.86 4.98 -17.84
C ILE A 180 -25.22 5.65 -18.01
N GLY A 181 -26.32 4.92 -17.79
CA GLY A 181 -27.67 5.48 -17.87
C GLY A 181 -27.96 6.60 -16.87
N GLY A 182 -27.41 6.49 -15.65
CA GLY A 182 -27.52 7.53 -14.63
C GLY A 182 -26.71 8.78 -14.99
N ILE A 183 -25.51 8.59 -15.54
CA ILE A 183 -24.65 9.69 -16.01
C ILE A 183 -25.34 10.42 -17.17
N ILE A 184 -25.79 9.69 -18.19
CA ILE A 184 -26.49 10.27 -19.35
C ILE A 184 -27.77 10.99 -18.92
N GLY A 185 -28.58 10.35 -18.06
CA GLY A 185 -29.80 10.94 -17.53
C GLY A 185 -29.53 12.22 -16.75
N GLY A 186 -28.52 12.23 -15.87
CA GLY A 186 -28.11 13.41 -15.12
C GLY A 186 -27.65 14.56 -16.02
N VAL A 187 -26.82 14.28 -17.02
CA VAL A 187 -26.36 15.29 -17.99
C VAL A 187 -27.52 15.88 -18.78
N LEU A 188 -28.47 15.06 -19.24
CA LEU A 188 -29.66 15.53 -19.94
C LEU A 188 -30.48 16.48 -19.07
N VAL A 189 -30.70 16.13 -17.79
CA VAL A 189 -31.44 16.99 -16.84
C VAL A 189 -30.74 18.32 -16.62
N VAL A 190 -29.41 18.34 -16.47
CA VAL A 190 -28.65 19.59 -16.31
C VAL A 190 -28.78 20.46 -17.57
N LEU A 191 -28.66 19.88 -18.75
CA LEU A 191 -28.78 20.60 -20.02
C LEU A 191 -30.18 21.18 -20.23
N THR A 192 -31.24 20.45 -19.87
CA THR A 192 -32.62 20.98 -19.99
C THR A 192 -32.86 22.12 -19.02
N VAL A 193 -32.37 22.05 -17.78
CA VAL A 193 -32.48 23.15 -16.80
C VAL A 193 -31.74 24.40 -17.29
N LEU A 194 -30.52 24.26 -17.80
CA LEU A 194 -29.76 25.38 -18.36
C LEU A 194 -30.46 26.00 -19.58
N ALA A 195 -31.04 25.17 -20.45
CA ALA A 195 -31.83 25.66 -21.58
C ALA A 195 -33.07 26.44 -21.11
N LEU A 196 -33.77 25.97 -20.08
CA LEU A 196 -34.93 26.69 -19.53
C LEU A 196 -34.53 28.01 -18.86
N ILE A 197 -33.42 28.04 -18.13
CA ILE A 197 -32.89 29.27 -17.52
C ILE A 197 -32.49 30.28 -18.59
N THR A 198 -31.75 29.85 -19.62
CA THR A 198 -31.33 30.73 -20.72
C THR A 198 -32.53 31.28 -21.49
N VAL A 199 -33.52 30.46 -21.81
CA VAL A 199 -34.78 30.91 -22.43
C VAL A 199 -35.53 31.88 -21.52
N GLY A 200 -35.60 31.61 -20.21
CA GLY A 200 -36.23 32.51 -19.23
C GLY A 200 -35.56 33.88 -19.19
N ILE A 201 -34.22 33.92 -19.15
CA ILE A 201 -33.42 35.15 -19.20
C ILE A 201 -33.66 35.88 -20.53
N CYS A 202 -33.59 35.19 -21.67
CA CYS A 202 -33.84 35.79 -22.98
C CYS A 202 -35.25 36.40 -23.09
N CYS A 203 -36.26 35.71 -22.55
CA CYS A 203 -37.64 36.20 -22.49
C CYS A 203 -37.76 37.44 -21.59
N ALA A 204 -37.09 37.47 -20.43
CA ALA A 204 -37.10 38.62 -19.53
C ALA A 204 -36.40 39.86 -20.14
N TYR A 205 -35.28 39.66 -20.86
CA TYR A 205 -34.65 40.72 -21.65
C TYR A 205 -35.59 41.24 -22.75
N ARG A 206 -36.25 40.36 -23.50
CA ARG A 206 -37.18 40.76 -24.57
C ARG A 206 -38.42 41.49 -24.05
N ARG A 207 -38.92 41.13 -22.87
CA ARG A 207 -40.07 41.80 -22.23
C ARG A 207 -39.72 43.06 -21.44
N GLY A 208 -38.44 43.47 -21.41
CA GLY A 208 -38.04 44.74 -20.80
C GLY A 208 -37.96 44.74 -19.28
N TYR A 209 -37.88 43.57 -18.63
CA TYR A 209 -37.75 43.49 -17.16
C TYR A 209 -36.36 43.89 -16.64
N PHE A 210 -35.33 43.87 -17.51
CA PHE A 210 -33.99 44.34 -17.19
C PHE A 210 -33.76 45.75 -17.76
N ILE A 211 -34.33 46.76 -17.11
CA ILE A 211 -34.00 48.18 -17.36
C ILE A 211 -32.64 48.45 -16.70
N ASN A 212 -31.63 48.76 -17.50
CA ASN A 212 -30.33 49.24 -17.03
C ASN A 212 -30.47 50.74 -16.72
N SER A 213 -30.38 51.17 -15.45
CA SER A 213 -30.33 52.59 -15.11
C SER A 213 -28.96 53.17 -15.46
N LYS A 214 -28.79 53.62 -16.71
CA LYS A 214 -27.80 54.63 -17.07
C LYS A 214 -28.53 55.96 -17.24
N GLN A 215 -28.39 56.87 -16.29
CA GLN A 215 -28.79 58.26 -16.50
C GLN A 215 -27.75 58.98 -17.39
N ASN A 216 -28.29 59.61 -18.43
CA ASN A 216 -27.69 60.60 -19.34
C ASN A 216 -27.05 61.75 -18.53
N GLY A 217 -25.95 62.40 -18.91
CA GLY A 217 -25.76 63.09 -20.19
C GLY A 217 -26.33 64.51 -20.12
N GLU A 218 -25.69 65.44 -19.38
CA GLU A 218 -25.99 66.87 -19.45
C GLU A 218 -24.95 67.61 -20.31
N SER A 219 -25.45 68.24 -21.38
CA SER A 219 -24.69 69.10 -22.28
C SER A 219 -25.05 70.55 -21.97
N TYR A 220 -24.11 71.34 -21.48
CA TYR A 220 -24.16 72.80 -21.55
C TYR A 220 -22.79 73.38 -21.92
N LYS A 221 -22.88 74.43 -22.74
CA LYS A 221 -21.86 75.07 -23.59
C LYS A 221 -20.64 75.61 -22.83
N ASN A 222 -19.46 75.55 -23.47
CA ASN A 222 -18.31 76.39 -23.11
C ASN A 222 -18.53 77.84 -23.58
N PRO A 223 -18.16 78.83 -22.76
CA PRO A 223 -16.98 79.64 -23.09
C PRO A 223 -16.14 80.08 -21.88
N GLY A 224 -14.82 80.27 -22.09
CA GLY A 224 -13.96 81.09 -21.22
C GLY A 224 -12.91 80.33 -20.38
N LYS A 225 -11.63 80.51 -20.74
CA LYS A 225 -10.38 80.15 -20.04
C LYS A 225 -9.95 81.31 -19.11
N PRO A 226 -8.93 81.23 -18.21
CA PRO A 226 -8.38 80.18 -17.33
C PRO A 226 -8.41 80.58 -15.82
N ASP A 227 -7.99 79.66 -14.93
CA ASP A 227 -7.05 79.87 -13.80
C ASP A 227 -7.44 79.10 -12.52
N GLY A 228 -6.45 78.43 -11.93
CA GLY A 228 -6.31 78.44 -10.47
C GLY A 228 -6.49 77.14 -9.68
N VAL A 229 -5.36 76.45 -9.46
CA VAL A 229 -4.86 75.89 -8.18
C VAL A 229 -5.52 74.65 -7.52
N ASN A 230 -4.68 73.61 -7.39
CA ASN A 230 -4.42 72.66 -6.28
C ASN A 230 -5.20 72.87 -4.94
N TYR A 231 -5.53 71.84 -4.14
CA TYR A 231 -4.60 71.11 -3.26
C TYR A 231 -5.27 69.88 -2.54
N ILE A 232 -4.46 68.83 -2.33
CA ILE A 232 -4.21 68.05 -1.08
C ILE A 232 -5.28 67.08 -0.50
N ARG A 233 -4.95 65.78 -0.65
CA ARG A 233 -4.73 64.69 0.35
C ARG A 233 -5.43 64.76 1.72
N THR A 234 -6.11 63.66 2.06
CA THR A 234 -5.92 62.97 3.36
C THR A 234 -5.93 61.46 3.14
N ASP A 235 -4.88 60.84 3.65
CA ASP A 235 -4.74 59.40 3.86
C ASP A 235 -5.85 58.88 4.79
N ASP A 236 -6.27 57.64 4.59
CA ASP A 236 -6.44 56.74 5.73
C ASP A 236 -6.12 55.30 5.33
N GLU A 237 -5.23 54.76 6.14
CA GLU A 237 -4.53 53.49 6.06
C GLU A 237 -5.45 52.32 6.43
N GLY A 238 -5.27 51.17 5.77
CA GLY A 238 -5.99 49.94 6.07
C GLY A 238 -5.38 48.74 5.37
N ASP A 239 -4.10 48.46 5.66
CA ASP A 239 -3.43 47.19 5.38
C ASP A 239 -4.22 46.02 5.97
N PHE A 240 -4.45 44.94 5.22
CA PHE A 240 -4.22 43.56 5.69
C PHE A 240 -4.07 42.58 4.50
N ARG A 241 -2.81 42.49 4.07
CA ARG A 241 -2.04 41.35 3.52
C ARG A 241 -2.73 40.07 3.01
N HIS A 242 -2.37 39.75 1.76
CA HIS A 242 -2.33 38.43 1.15
C HIS A 242 -1.64 37.35 2.01
N LYS A 243 -2.16 36.11 1.93
CA LYS A 243 -1.32 34.91 1.91
C LYS A 243 -1.81 33.93 0.82
N SER A 244 -1.07 33.91 -0.29
CA SER A 244 -0.87 32.71 -1.10
C SER A 244 0.45 32.08 -0.67
N SER A 245 0.48 30.77 -0.54
CA SER A 245 1.68 29.97 -0.84
C SER A 245 1.32 28.50 -0.99
N PHE A 246 1.65 27.96 -2.16
CA PHE A 246 1.85 26.53 -2.45
C PHE A 246 3.37 26.23 -2.52
N VAL A 247 3.65 24.91 -2.53
CA VAL A 247 4.91 24.15 -2.84
C VAL A 247 6.03 24.26 -1.78
N ILE A 248 6.75 23.20 -1.33
CA ILE A 248 7.01 21.81 -1.76
C ILE A 248 6.86 20.87 -0.57
#